data_AF-A0A971NRI0-F1
#
_entry.id   AF-A0A971NRI0-F1
#
_cell.length_a   1.000
_cell.length_b   1.000
_cell.length_c   1.000
_cell.angle_alpha   90.00
_cell.angle_beta   90.00
_cell.angle_gamma   90.00
#
_symmetry.space_group_name_H-M   'P 1'
#
loop_
_entity.id
_entity.type
_entity.pdbx_description
1 polymer ?
#
loop_
_entity_poly.entity_id
_entity_poly.type
_entity_poly.pdbx_seq_one_letter_code
_entity_poly.pdbx_strand_id
1 'polypeptide(L)'
;MPKFSPKCPICGEQVTVIRFYCPSCDTRVDGNFEIQTDPFSSLTPEQTNFLLAFVRAEGRLNRLEEILGISYPTLKNRLNEVIRALGYEPDQEKPRVVSPSERMAILEDLENGRITHDQALRYLRGEEPFHTQEGA
;
A
#
# COMPACT_ATOMS: atom_id res chain seq x y z
N MET A 1 6.41 23.93 -19.19
CA MET A 1 6.89 22.95 -20.21
C MET A 1 5.76 21.97 -20.48
N PRO A 2 5.45 21.63 -21.74
CA PRO A 2 4.48 20.59 -22.06
C PRO A 2 4.96 19.23 -21.53
N LYS A 3 4.07 18.46 -20.92
CA LYS A 3 4.36 17.09 -20.47
C LYS A 3 4.40 16.18 -21.69
N PHE A 4 5.40 15.30 -21.75
CA PHE A 4 5.48 14.27 -22.77
C PHE A 4 4.32 13.27 -22.59
N SER A 5 3.67 12.87 -23.69
CA SER A 5 2.65 11.84 -23.73
C SER A 5 3.20 10.63 -24.48
N PRO A 6 3.16 9.41 -23.91
CA PRO A 6 3.59 8.18 -24.59
C PRO A 6 2.61 7.71 -25.67
N LYS A 7 1.56 8.49 -25.97
CA LYS A 7 0.59 8.22 -27.05
C LYS A 7 0.64 9.29 -28.14
N CYS A 8 0.57 8.85 -29.39
CA CYS A 8 0.47 9.69 -30.57
C CYS A 8 -0.89 10.42 -30.57
N PRO A 9 -0.91 11.76 -30.64
CA PRO A 9 -2.16 12.53 -30.63
C PRO A 9 -2.98 12.38 -31.93
N ILE A 10 -2.41 11.77 -32.98
CA ILE A 10 -3.06 11.58 -34.28
C ILE A 10 -3.72 10.19 -34.37
N CYS A 11 -2.97 9.12 -34.08
CA CYS A 11 -3.46 7.74 -34.22
C CYS A 11 -3.65 6.99 -32.89
N GLY A 12 -3.19 7.53 -31.77
CA GLY A 12 -3.30 6.89 -30.45
C GLY A 12 -2.27 5.79 -30.15
N GLU A 13 -1.42 5.42 -31.11
CA GLU A 13 -0.37 4.42 -30.92
C GLU A 13 0.76 4.90 -29.99
N GLN A 14 1.61 3.97 -29.53
CA GLN A 14 2.75 4.31 -28.69
C GLN A 14 3.79 5.13 -29.48
N VAL A 15 4.29 6.19 -28.85
CA VAL A 15 5.42 6.95 -29.39
C VAL A 15 6.71 6.57 -28.67
N THR A 16 7.80 6.56 -29.41
CA THR A 16 9.15 6.32 -28.88
C THR A 16 9.98 7.61 -28.92
N VAL A 17 10.90 7.76 -27.97
CA VAL A 17 11.86 8.86 -28.00
C VAL A 17 12.96 8.49 -28.97
N ILE A 18 13.24 9.38 -29.94
CA ILE A 18 14.26 9.17 -30.97
C ILE A 18 15.54 9.98 -30.77
N ARG A 19 15.51 10.99 -29.88
CA ARG A 19 16.59 11.96 -29.72
C ARG A 19 16.62 12.55 -28.31
N PHE A 20 17.81 12.62 -27.73
CA PHE A 20 18.11 13.45 -26.56
C PHE A 20 18.97 14.65 -26.95
N TYR A 21 18.74 15.78 -26.27
CA TYR A 21 19.51 17.01 -26.44
C TYR A 21 20.09 17.46 -25.09
N CYS A 22 21.42 17.62 -25.02
CA CYS A 22 22.09 18.18 -23.86
C CYS A 22 22.35 19.68 -24.07
N PRO A 23 21.66 20.58 -23.35
CA PRO A 23 21.88 22.03 -23.48
C PRO A 23 23.25 22.48 -22.96
N SER A 24 23.92 21.70 -22.11
CA SER A 24 25.20 22.07 -21.51
C SER A 24 26.39 21.89 -22.45
N CYS A 25 26.31 20.94 -23.40
CA CYS A 25 27.42 20.62 -24.32
C CYS A 25 26.99 20.51 -25.80
N ASP A 26 25.78 20.99 -26.12
CA ASP A 26 25.13 20.94 -27.44
C ASP A 26 25.10 19.55 -28.12
N THR A 27 25.24 18.49 -27.33
CA THR A 27 25.29 17.12 -27.85
C THR A 27 23.88 16.63 -28.17
N ARG A 28 23.74 16.01 -29.35
CA ARG A 28 22.52 15.35 -29.82
C ARG A 28 22.80 13.85 -29.91
N VAL A 29 21.99 13.04 -29.25
CA VAL A 29 22.10 11.58 -29.28
C VAL A 29 20.86 11.04 -29.94
N ASP A 30 21.03 10.43 -31.11
CA ASP A 30 19.97 9.79 -31.88
C ASP A 30 19.94 8.27 -31.63
N GLY A 31 18.75 7.69 -31.54
CA GLY A 31 18.57 6.25 -31.30
C GLY A 31 17.12 5.91 -30.98
N ASN A 32 16.77 4.62 -30.97
CA ASN A 32 15.46 4.20 -30.47
C ASN A 32 15.56 3.96 -28.97
N PHE A 33 14.95 4.84 -28.18
CA PHE A 33 15.03 4.78 -26.73
C PHE A 33 13.74 4.24 -26.13
N GLU A 34 13.86 3.16 -25.36
CA GLU A 34 12.78 2.71 -24.51
C GLU A 34 12.58 3.70 -23.37
N ILE A 35 11.37 4.24 -23.28
CA ILE A 35 10.97 5.02 -22.12
C ILE A 35 10.56 3.99 -21.07
N GLN A 36 11.37 3.81 -20.05
CA GLN A 36 10.88 3.10 -18.87
C GLN A 36 9.70 3.90 -18.34
N THR A 37 8.51 3.32 -18.40
CA THR A 37 7.32 3.88 -17.78
C THR A 37 7.59 4.00 -16.31
N ASP A 38 7.76 5.23 -15.83
CA ASP A 38 7.85 5.54 -14.42
C ASP A 38 6.65 4.90 -13.70
N PRO A 39 6.87 3.96 -12.75
CA PRO A 39 5.78 3.32 -12.03
C PRO A 39 4.89 4.34 -11.29
N PHE A 40 5.41 5.53 -10.98
CA PHE A 40 4.66 6.60 -10.32
C PHE A 40 3.82 7.45 -11.27
N SER A 41 3.94 7.25 -12.59
CA SER A 41 3.18 8.02 -13.59
C SER A 41 1.66 7.76 -13.55
N SER A 42 1.23 6.62 -12.99
CA SER A 42 -0.18 6.28 -12.79
C SER A 42 -0.79 6.95 -11.54
N LEU A 43 0.03 7.52 -10.66
CA LEU A 43 -0.44 8.10 -9.41
C LEU A 43 -1.15 9.43 -9.64
N THR A 44 -2.23 9.64 -8.89
CA THR A 44 -2.87 10.96 -8.80
C THR A 44 -1.97 11.95 -8.05
N PRO A 45 -2.15 13.27 -8.22
CA PRO A 45 -1.38 14.26 -7.46
C PRO A 45 -1.45 14.07 -5.93
N GLU A 46 -2.62 13.64 -5.43
CA GLU A 46 -2.84 13.36 -4.02
C GLU A 46 -2.03 12.14 -3.55
N GLN A 47 -2.00 11.07 -4.36
CA GLN A 47 -1.20 9.87 -4.11
C GLN A 47 0.30 10.18 -4.13
N THR A 48 0.76 10.99 -5.09
CA THR A 48 2.15 11.45 -5.15
C THR A 48 2.52 12.26 -3.90
N ASN A 49 1.66 13.19 -3.47
CA ASN A 49 1.88 13.99 -2.26
C ASN A 49 1.92 13.13 -1.00
N PHE A 50 1.04 12.13 -0.91
CA PHE A 50 1.07 11.14 0.17
C PHE A 50 2.40 10.38 0.20
N LEU A 51 2.89 9.91 -0.95
CA LEU A 51 4.16 9.20 -1.06
C LEU A 51 5.34 10.07 -0.61
N LEU A 52 5.38 11.35 -1.02
CA LEU A 52 6.40 12.30 -0.59
C LEU A 52 6.37 12.53 0.93
N ALA A 53 5.18 12.65 1.51
CA ALA A 53 5.02 12.77 2.96
C ALA A 53 5.48 11.50 3.68
N PHE A 54 5.15 10.32 3.15
CA PHE A 54 5.58 9.03 3.68
C PHE A 54 7.12 8.89 3.67
N VAL A 55 7.79 9.29 2.59
CA VAL A 55 9.26 9.32 2.51
C VAL A 55 9.85 10.32 3.52
N ARG A 56 9.27 11.51 3.65
CA ARG A 56 9.68 12.52 4.66
C ARG A 56 9.52 12.01 6.10
N ALA A 57 8.54 11.13 6.32
CA ALA A 57 8.30 10.47 7.60
C ALA A 57 9.18 9.23 7.83
N GLU A 58 10.14 8.93 6.94
CA GLU A 58 11.00 7.73 7.00
C GLU A 58 10.17 6.43 7.01
N GLY A 59 9.00 6.45 6.36
CA GLY A 59 8.06 5.33 6.35
C GLY A 59 7.33 5.06 7.66
N ARG A 60 7.48 5.90 8.68
CA ARG A 60 6.80 5.73 9.97
C ARG A 60 5.37 6.26 9.90
N LEU A 61 4.40 5.35 9.93
CA LEU A 61 2.96 5.69 9.86
C LEU A 61 2.52 6.62 11.00
N ASN A 62 3.02 6.39 12.21
CA ASN A 62 2.70 7.20 13.40
C ASN A 62 3.09 8.67 13.21
N ARG A 63 4.27 8.91 12.62
CA ARG A 63 4.75 10.26 12.28
C ARG A 63 3.93 10.87 11.14
N LEU A 64 3.46 10.03 10.23
CA LEU A 64 2.63 10.47 9.13
C LEU A 64 1.21 10.84 9.59
N GLU A 65 0.67 10.19 10.63
CA GLU A 65 -0.57 10.61 11.29
C GLU A 65 -0.47 12.03 11.85
N GLU A 66 0.64 12.35 12.54
CA GLU A 66 0.90 13.69 13.07
C GLU A 66 1.01 14.74 11.96
N ILE A 67 1.71 14.40 10.86
CA ILE A 67 1.92 15.32 9.72
C ILE A 67 0.60 15.59 8.97
N LEU A 68 -0.21 14.55 8.77
CA LEU A 68 -1.42 14.64 7.95
C LEU A 68 -2.69 14.91 8.78
N GLY A 69 -2.63 14.79 10.10
CA GLY A 69 -3.77 14.99 11.00
C GLY A 69 -4.91 14.00 10.78
N ILE A 70 -4.60 12.77 10.34
CA ILE A 70 -5.59 11.72 10.04
C ILE A 70 -5.35 10.50 10.92
N SER A 71 -6.39 9.70 11.12
CA SER A 71 -6.31 8.47 11.90
C SER A 71 -5.56 7.35 11.15
N TYR A 72 -4.97 6.45 11.92
CA TYR A 72 -4.23 5.28 11.43
C TYR A 72 -5.01 4.47 10.39
N PRO A 73 -6.31 4.16 10.57
CA PRO A 73 -7.09 3.44 9.56
C PRO A 73 -7.19 4.20 8.23
N THR A 74 -7.41 5.51 8.28
CA THR A 74 -7.46 6.35 7.07
C THR A 74 -6.11 6.37 6.36
N LEU A 75 -5.03 6.44 7.13
CA LEU A 75 -3.67 6.45 6.61
C LEU A 75 -3.28 5.12 5.95
N LYS A 76 -3.62 4.00 6.60
CA LYS A 76 -3.43 2.64 6.04
C LYS A 76 -4.25 2.44 4.77
N ASN A 77 -5.49 2.93 4.71
CA ASN A 77 -6.30 2.89 3.50
C ASN A 77 -5.67 3.67 2.35
N ARG A 78 -5.17 4.89 2.60
CA ARG A 78 -4.45 5.68 1.58
C ARG A 78 -3.19 4.99 1.08
N LEU A 79 -2.41 4.37 1.97
CA LEU A 79 -1.25 3.59 1.57
C LEU A 79 -1.65 2.42 0.68
N ASN A 80 -2.72 1.69 1.04
CA ASN A 80 -3.23 0.58 0.24
C ASN A 80 -3.71 1.02 -1.15
N GLU A 81 -4.34 2.20 -1.27
CA GLU A 81 -4.74 2.78 -2.55
C GLU A 81 -3.53 3.08 -3.45
N VAL A 82 -2.45 3.64 -2.89
CA VAL A 82 -1.19 3.87 -3.62
C VAL A 82 -0.58 2.54 -4.08
N ILE A 83 -0.50 1.55 -3.20
CA ILE A 83 0.04 0.21 -3.52
C ILE A 83 -0.74 -0.39 -4.71
N ARG A 84 -2.07 -0.30 -4.70
CA ARG A 84 -2.92 -0.76 -5.82
C ARG A 84 -2.69 0.03 -7.10
N ALA A 85 -2.55 1.35 -7.01
CA ALA A 85 -2.29 2.21 -8.17
C ALA A 85 -0.93 1.93 -8.84
N LEU A 86 0.02 1.41 -8.06
CA LEU A 86 1.31 0.90 -8.55
C LEU A 86 1.24 -0.54 -9.10
N GLY A 87 0.07 -1.18 -9.07
CA GLY A 87 -0.14 -2.54 -9.58
C GLY A 87 0.18 -3.67 -8.60
N TYR A 88 0.38 -3.36 -7.32
CA TYR A 88 0.62 -4.36 -6.27
C TYR A 88 -0.65 -4.65 -5.49
N GLU A 89 -0.73 -5.84 -4.90
CA GLU A 89 -1.76 -6.14 -3.89
C GLU A 89 -1.23 -5.72 -2.50
N PRO A 90 -1.94 -4.84 -1.78
CA PRO A 90 -1.60 -4.54 -0.40
C PRO A 90 -1.76 -5.80 0.43
N ASP A 91 -0.82 -6.00 1.36
CA ASP A 91 -0.91 -7.08 2.33
C ASP A 91 -2.19 -6.85 3.15
N GLN A 92 -3.23 -7.57 2.77
CA GLN A 92 -4.41 -7.68 3.61
C GLN A 92 -3.91 -8.50 4.78
N GLU A 93 -3.83 -7.91 5.97
CA GLU A 93 -3.94 -8.67 7.21
C GLU A 93 -5.30 -9.39 7.12
N LYS A 94 -5.32 -10.51 6.42
CA LYS A 94 -6.46 -11.40 6.40
C LYS A 94 -6.58 -11.80 7.86
N PRO A 95 -7.72 -11.52 8.51
CA PRO A 95 -7.94 -12.03 9.85
C PRO A 95 -7.58 -13.50 9.85
N ARG A 96 -6.70 -13.89 10.79
CA ARG A 96 -6.17 -15.25 10.85
C ARG A 96 -7.36 -16.20 10.80
N VAL A 97 -7.35 -17.15 9.87
CA VAL A 97 -8.42 -18.14 9.78
C VAL A 97 -8.36 -18.98 11.05
N VAL A 98 -9.33 -18.77 11.93
CA VAL A 98 -9.45 -19.51 13.19
C VAL A 98 -9.87 -20.93 12.85
N SER A 99 -9.07 -21.91 13.22
CA SER A 99 -9.37 -23.32 13.01
C SER A 99 -10.63 -23.74 13.79
N PRO A 100 -11.35 -24.80 13.37
CA PRO A 100 -12.49 -25.33 14.12
C PRO A 100 -12.15 -25.72 15.57
N SER A 101 -10.90 -26.11 15.84
CA SER A 101 -10.40 -26.40 17.18
C SER A 101 -10.18 -25.14 18.03
N GLU A 102 -9.56 -24.08 17.47
CA GLU A 102 -9.36 -22.80 18.17
C GLU A 102 -10.71 -22.12 18.49
N ARG A 103 -11.56 -21.93 17.46
CA ARG A 103 -12.91 -22.49 17.47
C ARG A 103 -13.60 -22.72 18.81
N MET A 104 -13.57 -24.00 19.15
CA MET A 104 -14.14 -24.61 20.32
C MET A 104 -13.47 -24.13 21.60
N ALA A 105 -12.13 -24.01 21.62
CA ALA A 105 -11.38 -23.61 22.80
C ALA A 105 -11.73 -22.17 23.25
N ILE A 106 -11.93 -21.25 22.32
CA ILE A 106 -12.38 -19.87 22.62
C ILE A 106 -13.78 -19.89 23.26
N LEU A 107 -14.69 -20.72 22.74
CA LEU A 107 -16.05 -20.84 23.30
C LEU A 107 -16.06 -21.49 24.68
N GLU A 108 -15.20 -22.49 24.88
CA GLU A 108 -15.02 -23.15 26.18
C GLU A 108 -14.42 -22.20 27.23
N ASP A 109 -13.42 -21.39 26.86
CA ASP A 109 -12.86 -20.37 27.75
C ASP A 109 -13.87 -19.27 28.07
N LEU A 110 -14.77 -18.93 27.13
CA LEU A 110 -15.86 -17.98 27.36
C LEU A 110 -16.90 -18.57 28.32
N GLU A 111 -17.29 -19.83 28.14
CA GLU A 111 -18.25 -20.53 29.01
C GLU A 111 -17.70 -20.68 30.44
N ASN A 112 -16.41 -20.99 30.56
CA ASN A 112 -15.72 -21.09 31.85
C ASN A 112 -15.37 -19.73 32.47
N GLY A 113 -15.67 -18.61 31.80
CA GLY A 113 -15.39 -17.26 32.30
C GLY A 113 -13.90 -16.90 32.35
N ARG A 114 -13.03 -17.64 31.65
CA ARG A 114 -11.59 -17.35 31.52
C ARG A 114 -11.32 -16.14 30.63
N ILE A 115 -12.21 -15.89 29.67
CA ILE A 115 -12.18 -14.73 28.79
C ILE A 115 -13.52 -14.00 28.79
N THR A 116 -13.49 -12.71 28.47
CA THR A 116 -14.70 -11.89 28.32
C THR A 116 -15.33 -12.05 26.93
N HIS A 117 -16.60 -11.67 26.80
CA HIS A 117 -17.32 -11.66 25.52
C HIS A 117 -16.59 -10.83 24.44
N ASP A 118 -16.00 -9.69 24.81
CA ASP A 118 -15.24 -8.85 23.87
C ASP A 118 -13.96 -9.54 23.40
N GLN A 119 -13.22 -10.17 24.32
CA GLN A 119 -12.01 -10.95 23.98
C GLN A 119 -12.34 -12.14 23.07
N ALA A 120 -13.40 -12.89 23.38
CA ALA A 120 -13.85 -14.00 22.54
C ALA A 120 -14.17 -13.55 21.11
N LEU A 121 -14.83 -12.40 20.94
CA LEU A 121 -15.12 -11.84 19.62
C LEU A 121 -13.85 -11.47 18.85
N ARG A 122 -12.84 -10.88 19.51
CA ARG A 122 -11.57 -10.51 18.87
C ARG A 122 -10.77 -11.73 18.43
N TYR A 123 -10.75 -12.79 19.24
CA TYR A 123 -10.14 -14.08 18.86
C TYR A 123 -10.87 -14.75 17.71
N LEU A 124 -12.21 -14.79 17.74
CA LEU A 124 -13.03 -15.39 16.67
C LEU A 124 -12.92 -14.65 15.33
N ARG A 125 -12.66 -13.34 15.39
CA ARG A 125 -12.39 -12.50 14.20
C ARG A 125 -10.94 -12.57 13.76
N GLY A 126 -10.06 -13.32 14.43
CA GLY A 126 -8.64 -13.42 14.06
C GLY A 126 -7.87 -12.10 14.21
N GLU A 127 -8.37 -11.18 15.05
CA GLU A 127 -7.75 -9.88 15.36
C GLU A 127 -6.62 -10.02 16.39
N GLU A 128 -6.71 -11.03 17.26
CA GLU A 128 -5.67 -11.38 18.24
C GLU A 128 -5.43 -12.91 18.24
N PRO A 129 -4.19 -13.36 18.48
CA PRO A 129 -3.90 -14.77 18.64
C PRO A 129 -4.52 -15.30 19.93
N PHE A 130 -5.29 -16.37 19.84
CA PHE A 130 -5.74 -17.13 21.00
C PHE A 130 -4.60 -18.03 21.48
N HIS A 131 -4.18 -17.86 22.73
CA HIS A 131 -3.21 -18.71 23.38
C HIS A 131 -3.94 -19.56 24.41
N THR A 132 -4.12 -20.84 24.11
CA THR A 132 -4.57 -21.81 25.10
C THR A 132 -3.55 -21.80 26.24
N GLN A 133 -3.99 -21.47 27.45
CA GLN A 133 -3.20 -21.75 28.64
C GLN A 133 -3.26 -23.26 28.90
N GLU A 134 -2.53 -24.04 28.09
CA GLU A 134 -2.13 -25.38 28.48
C GLU A 134 -1.03 -25.22 29.53
N GLY A 135 -1.45 -25.05 30.78
CA GLY A 135 -0.58 -25.09 31.94
C GLY A 135 -0.64 -26.47 32.60
N ALA A 136 0.54 -27.11 32.68
CA ALA A 136 1.02 -28.03 33.71
C ALA A 136 0.25 -29.33 34.01
#